data_AF-A0A0P1AN50-F1
#
_entry.id   AF-A0A0P1AN50-F1
#
_cell.length_a   1.000
_cell.length_b   1.000
_cell.length_c   1.000
_cell.angle_alpha   90.00
_cell.angle_beta   90.00
_cell.angle_gamma   90.00
#
_symmetry.space_group_name_H-M   'P 1'
#
loop_
_entity.id
_entity.type
_entity.pdbx_description
1 polymer ?
#
loop_
_entity_poly.entity_id
_entity_poly.type
_entity_poly.pdbx_seq_one_letter_code
_entity_poly.pdbx_strand_id
1 'polypeptide(L)'
;MTSNVSTTSAFAALSSCLSSELRCFFDALECNQATHRILHMRKGRQQLESYLMMQYSGATSFEQLIRKNSLQWEHHVNKADKSNKLRVQKRQLLSNLLPGLQHVIDIRVGRPGKPDDAVYLEDEYARKWLPRGNCIAKWKDKEMTYCFPLIRGLRKFTGQEDDGELAQEEQKDKHGIDGDLAIQTKKKKLLDNSKLKGQLEKEKQLKFFTKPQSESRWMISTTKENGEAGHLAVLKRSDGDFIYVLGSKNTHLIAQVADDVERTQMIHQKDGSADMFYSAAPIATAILRMLSALEPSKRRLLQEFLWQTRATACFEVLMLNHQHVQSLDYLVENTPVFYGLSLMTLNPLEGAEICVNPVLIFEIMRALGVRTVNFEILEVDGIGDKAAIERTKNDYQVEGCVYLFLDDNAVVIGMQKQKSIWYVCLRAIREKAKTFCRTLISKNFGKDRTAPLSPAEALDLVMESLHKRFIAIKQFLQISLEVSQAYETLGKQFLEYLYQKELFNGNFAEINQVEKIRQVARDVSNFFPIVWKKFLNETGLSDYIVSN
;
A
#
# COMPACT_ATOMS: atom_id res chain seq x y z
N MET A 1 -18.06 25.94 -49.74
CA MET A 1 -18.35 25.99 -48.28
C MET A 1 -17.57 24.86 -47.61
N THR A 2 -16.33 25.13 -47.22
CA THR A 2 -15.53 24.19 -46.41
C THR A 2 -16.03 24.27 -44.98
N SER A 3 -16.77 23.25 -44.54
CA SER A 3 -17.21 23.10 -43.16
C SER A 3 -15.96 23.08 -42.26
N ASN A 4 -15.76 24.15 -41.50
CA ASN A 4 -14.83 24.17 -40.37
C ASN A 4 -15.31 23.11 -39.38
N VAL A 5 -14.78 21.89 -39.50
CA VAL A 5 -14.91 20.86 -38.48
C VAL A 5 -14.09 21.35 -37.30
N SER A 6 -14.73 22.13 -36.43
CA SER A 6 -14.21 22.50 -35.12
C SER A 6 -13.80 21.21 -34.44
N THR A 7 -12.49 21.03 -34.28
CA THR A 7 -11.91 19.87 -33.64
C THR A 7 -12.18 19.97 -32.16
N THR A 8 -13.30 19.42 -31.73
CA THR A 8 -13.65 19.27 -30.33
C THR A 8 -12.56 18.44 -29.65
N SER A 9 -11.93 19.00 -28.62
CA SER A 9 -10.99 18.30 -27.73
C SER A 9 -11.59 16.96 -27.26
N ALA A 10 -10.75 15.96 -26.98
CA ALA A 10 -11.20 14.69 -26.41
C ALA A 10 -11.62 14.82 -24.93
N PHE A 11 -11.24 15.92 -24.28
CA PHE A 11 -11.39 16.14 -22.85
C PHE A 11 -12.15 17.43 -22.54
N ALA A 12 -12.81 17.47 -21.39
CA ALA A 12 -13.32 18.72 -20.85
C ALA A 12 -12.16 19.62 -20.40
N ALA A 13 -12.30 20.93 -20.60
CA ALA A 13 -11.33 21.91 -20.15
C ALA A 13 -11.29 21.98 -18.62
N LEU A 14 -10.08 22.11 -18.06
CA LEU A 14 -9.86 22.28 -16.64
C LEU A 14 -9.81 23.77 -16.27
N SER A 15 -10.13 24.07 -15.01
CA SER A 15 -10.12 25.43 -14.45
C SER A 15 -9.05 25.51 -13.36
N SER A 16 -8.32 26.63 -13.30
CA SER A 16 -7.37 26.91 -12.21
C SER A 16 -8.01 27.06 -10.83
N CYS A 17 -9.34 27.12 -10.78
CA CYS A 17 -10.13 27.19 -9.57
C CYS A 17 -11.19 26.08 -9.55
N LEU A 18 -11.49 25.58 -8.35
CA LEU A 18 -12.65 24.71 -8.14
C LEU A 18 -13.96 25.42 -8.53
N SER A 19 -14.91 24.64 -9.06
CA SER A 19 -16.28 25.10 -9.30
C SER A 19 -16.90 25.73 -8.05
N SER A 20 -17.87 26.63 -8.25
CA SER A 20 -18.62 27.24 -7.14
C SER A 20 -19.31 26.18 -6.28
N GLU A 21 -19.88 25.15 -6.91
CA GLU A 21 -20.54 24.03 -6.23
C GLU A 21 -19.59 23.32 -5.24
N LEU A 22 -18.38 22.95 -5.68
CA LEU A 22 -17.38 22.33 -4.81
C LEU A 22 -16.91 23.27 -3.69
N ARG A 23 -16.73 24.56 -3.98
CA ARG A 23 -16.32 25.53 -2.96
C ARG A 23 -17.41 25.72 -1.90
N CYS A 24 -18.67 25.87 -2.30
CA CYS A 24 -19.80 25.93 -1.37
C CYS A 24 -19.92 24.64 -0.54
N PHE A 25 -19.67 23.48 -1.15
CA PHE A 25 -19.63 22.22 -0.42
C PHE A 25 -18.51 22.20 0.63
N PHE A 26 -17.31 22.70 0.30
CA PHE A 26 -16.20 22.77 1.25
C PHE A 26 -16.50 23.75 2.38
N ASP A 27 -17.04 24.92 2.05
CA ASP A 27 -17.46 25.92 3.04
C ASP A 27 -18.46 25.31 4.03
N ALA A 28 -19.44 24.55 3.54
CA ALA A 28 -20.42 23.87 4.39
C ALA A 28 -19.81 22.83 5.33
N LEU A 29 -18.75 22.12 4.89
CA LEU A 29 -18.04 21.16 5.75
C LEU A 29 -17.20 21.84 6.84
N GLU A 30 -16.61 22.99 6.53
CA GLU A 30 -15.82 23.78 7.48
C GLU A 30 -16.69 24.47 8.54
N CYS A 31 -17.97 24.75 8.24
CA CYS A 31 -18.91 25.34 9.19
C CYS A 31 -19.05 24.47 10.45
N ASN A 32 -19.02 25.11 11.63
CA ASN A 32 -19.22 24.48 12.94
C ASN A 32 -18.18 23.42 13.35
N GLN A 33 -17.02 23.35 12.69
CA GLN A 33 -15.94 22.46 13.12
C GLN A 33 -15.14 23.05 14.29
N ALA A 34 -14.57 22.17 15.12
CA ALA A 34 -13.68 22.57 16.20
C ALA A 34 -12.44 23.34 15.68
N THR A 35 -11.92 24.28 16.47
CA THR A 35 -10.85 25.21 16.06
C THR A 35 -9.58 24.52 15.53
N HIS A 36 -9.14 23.42 16.16
CA HIS A 36 -7.97 22.68 15.67
C HIS A 36 -8.30 21.92 14.37
N ARG A 37 -9.49 21.32 14.25
CA ARG A 37 -9.90 20.60 13.05
C ARG A 37 -10.02 21.54 11.83
N ILE A 38 -10.60 22.72 12.02
CA ILE A 38 -10.75 23.70 10.92
C ILE A 38 -9.38 24.22 10.45
N LEU A 39 -8.38 24.34 11.33
CA LEU A 39 -7.00 24.65 10.94
C LEU A 39 -6.47 23.63 9.91
N HIS A 40 -6.59 22.34 10.22
CA HIS A 40 -6.13 21.29 9.30
C HIS A 40 -6.95 21.25 8.01
N MET A 41 -8.27 21.45 8.09
CA MET A 41 -9.14 21.49 6.90
C MET A 41 -8.75 22.63 5.95
N ARG A 42 -8.59 23.84 6.49
CA ARG A 42 -8.19 25.02 5.71
C ARG A 42 -6.80 24.87 5.11
N LYS A 43 -5.87 24.22 5.81
CA LYS A 43 -4.55 23.93 5.26
C LYS A 43 -4.63 22.99 4.05
N GLY A 44 -5.41 21.92 4.16
CA GLY A 44 -5.66 20.98 3.05
C GLY A 44 -6.30 21.68 1.84
N ARG A 45 -7.30 22.55 2.08
CA ARG A 45 -7.92 23.37 1.05
C ARG A 45 -6.93 24.29 0.34
N GLN A 46 -6.16 25.05 1.12
CA GLN A 46 -5.17 25.98 0.59
C GLN A 46 -4.16 25.26 -0.31
N GLN A 47 -3.67 24.10 0.12
CA GLN A 47 -2.74 23.28 -0.67
C GLN A 47 -3.38 22.82 -1.98
N LEU A 48 -4.64 22.36 -1.95
CA LEU A 48 -5.37 21.99 -3.15
C LEU A 48 -5.53 23.17 -4.10
N GLU A 49 -6.11 24.28 -3.65
CA GLU A 49 -6.37 25.45 -4.50
C GLU A 49 -5.06 26.03 -5.08
N SER A 50 -4.00 26.08 -4.28
CA SER A 50 -2.66 26.49 -4.72
C SER A 50 -2.09 25.55 -5.79
N TYR A 51 -2.32 24.25 -5.64
CA TYR A 51 -1.94 23.26 -6.65
C TYR A 51 -2.69 23.47 -7.98
N LEU A 52 -4.01 23.72 -7.94
CA LEU A 52 -4.80 23.99 -9.16
C LEU A 52 -4.30 25.23 -9.89
N MET A 53 -4.04 26.31 -9.14
CA MET A 53 -3.48 27.54 -9.69
C MET A 53 -2.11 27.29 -10.33
N MET A 54 -1.21 26.57 -9.65
CA MET A 54 0.12 26.25 -10.17
C MET A 54 0.05 25.38 -11.44
N GLN A 55 -0.81 24.37 -11.45
CA GLN A 55 -0.87 23.42 -12.56
C GLN A 55 -1.57 23.98 -13.78
N TYR A 56 -2.72 24.64 -13.59
CA TYR A 56 -3.64 24.94 -14.69
C TYR A 56 -3.61 26.39 -15.13
N SER A 57 -2.93 27.29 -14.40
CA SER A 57 -2.79 28.68 -14.84
C SER A 57 -2.18 28.76 -16.24
N GLY A 58 -2.86 29.53 -17.10
CA GLY A 58 -2.49 29.76 -18.49
C GLY A 58 -2.94 28.68 -19.49
N ALA A 59 -3.55 27.58 -19.05
CA ALA A 59 -4.10 26.56 -19.95
C ALA A 59 -5.60 26.80 -20.17
N THR A 60 -6.04 26.84 -21.44
CA THR A 60 -7.45 26.94 -21.82
C THR A 60 -8.03 25.60 -22.29
N SER A 61 -7.19 24.58 -22.49
CA SER A 61 -7.59 23.23 -22.83
C SER A 61 -6.77 22.18 -22.09
N PHE A 62 -7.28 20.94 -22.06
CA PHE A 62 -6.56 19.80 -21.47
C PHE A 62 -5.26 19.50 -22.23
N GLU A 63 -5.27 19.61 -23.57
CA GLU A 63 -4.10 19.39 -24.42
C GLU A 63 -2.98 20.37 -24.11
N GLN A 64 -3.31 21.65 -23.90
CA GLN A 64 -2.32 22.66 -23.50
C GLN A 64 -1.70 22.32 -22.14
N LEU A 65 -2.52 21.85 -21.19
CA LEU A 65 -2.06 21.42 -19.88
C LEU A 65 -1.09 20.23 -19.98
N ILE A 66 -1.47 19.17 -20.69
CA ILE A 66 -0.59 17.99 -20.81
C ILE A 66 0.65 18.31 -21.65
N ARG A 67 0.55 19.18 -22.66
CA ARG A 67 1.69 19.63 -23.48
C ARG A 67 2.77 20.27 -22.62
N LYS A 68 2.38 21.16 -21.69
CA LYS A 68 3.29 21.86 -20.76
C LYS A 68 4.22 20.90 -20.02
N ASN A 69 3.72 19.74 -19.60
CA ASN A 69 4.46 18.79 -18.76
C ASN A 69 4.89 17.51 -19.49
N SER A 70 4.50 17.32 -20.76
CA SER A 70 4.66 16.04 -21.46
C SER A 70 6.11 15.56 -21.54
N LEU A 71 7.04 16.46 -21.85
CA LEU A 71 8.47 16.14 -21.94
C LEU A 71 9.03 15.68 -20.59
N GLN A 72 8.57 16.26 -19.48
CA GLN A 72 9.00 15.86 -18.14
C GLN A 72 8.56 14.42 -17.82
N TRP A 73 7.32 14.08 -18.18
CA TRP A 73 6.78 12.73 -18.00
C TRP A 73 7.43 11.71 -18.92
N GLU A 74 7.71 12.07 -20.17
CA GLU A 74 8.46 11.22 -21.09
C GLU A 74 9.88 10.96 -20.57
N HIS A 75 10.56 11.99 -20.07
CA HIS A 75 11.87 11.84 -19.41
C HIS A 75 11.76 10.91 -18.18
N HIS A 76 10.72 11.06 -17.36
CA HIS A 76 10.47 10.19 -16.20
C HIS A 76 10.30 8.72 -16.61
N VAL A 77 9.50 8.46 -17.65
CA VAL A 77 9.32 7.10 -18.21
C VAL A 77 10.65 6.56 -18.74
N ASN A 78 11.38 7.33 -19.54
CA ASN A 78 12.65 6.90 -20.12
C ASN A 78 13.73 6.61 -19.06
N LYS A 79 13.78 7.42 -18.00
CA LYS A 79 14.67 7.20 -16.86
C LYS A 79 14.29 5.93 -16.11
N ALA A 80 13.01 5.65 -15.94
CA ALA A 80 12.55 4.43 -15.32
C ALA A 80 12.85 3.19 -16.17
N ASP A 81 12.65 3.27 -17.49
CA ASP A 81 12.88 2.18 -18.44
C ASP A 81 14.36 1.75 -18.50
N LYS A 82 15.28 2.72 -18.35
CA LYS A 82 16.73 2.48 -18.28
C LYS A 82 17.21 2.00 -16.90
N SER A 83 16.39 2.12 -15.87
CA SER A 83 16.79 1.75 -14.51
C SER A 83 16.64 0.25 -14.32
N ASN A 84 17.73 -0.39 -13.91
CA ASN A 84 17.69 -1.79 -13.52
C ASN A 84 16.91 -2.01 -12.21
N LYS A 85 16.61 -0.98 -11.41
CA LYS A 85 15.88 -1.11 -10.12
C LYS A 85 14.36 -1.04 -10.27
N LEU A 86 13.88 -0.71 -11.47
CA LEU A 86 12.48 -0.40 -11.75
C LEU A 86 11.97 -1.35 -12.83
N ARG A 87 10.64 -1.55 -12.86
CA ARG A 87 9.98 -2.29 -13.92
C ARG A 87 8.92 -1.40 -14.57
N VAL A 88 9.02 -1.29 -15.88
CA VAL A 88 8.05 -0.57 -16.72
C VAL A 88 7.20 -1.61 -17.45
N GLN A 89 5.88 -1.48 -17.38
CA GLN A 89 4.92 -2.35 -18.07
C GLN A 89 4.01 -1.50 -18.96
N LYS A 90 4.08 -1.73 -20.27
CA LYS A 90 3.25 -1.04 -21.27
C LYS A 90 2.04 -1.92 -21.60
N ARG A 91 0.84 -1.35 -21.63
CA ARG A 91 -0.42 -2.09 -21.83
C ARG A 91 -1.37 -1.33 -22.74
N GLN A 92 -1.91 -2.00 -23.74
CA GLN A 92 -3.06 -1.48 -24.48
C GLN A 92 -4.31 -1.64 -23.61
N LEU A 93 -5.16 -0.62 -23.57
CA LEU A 93 -6.45 -0.65 -22.89
C LEU A 93 -7.56 -0.37 -23.91
N LEU A 94 -8.81 -0.30 -23.42
CA LEU A 94 -10.00 0.01 -24.21
C LEU A 94 -9.91 1.40 -24.87
N SER A 95 -9.39 1.46 -26.10
CA SER A 95 -9.17 2.70 -26.84
C SER A 95 -10.46 3.45 -27.20
N ASN A 96 -11.60 2.74 -27.23
CA ASN A 96 -12.92 3.33 -27.42
C ASN A 96 -13.35 4.22 -26.25
N LEU A 97 -12.85 3.97 -25.03
CA LEU A 97 -13.17 4.81 -23.87
C LEU A 97 -12.39 6.12 -23.90
N LEU A 98 -11.17 6.11 -24.44
CA LEU A 98 -10.33 7.29 -24.54
C LEU A 98 -9.67 7.39 -25.92
N PRO A 99 -10.35 8.02 -26.90
CA PRO A 99 -9.81 8.18 -28.25
C PRO A 99 -8.43 8.82 -28.23
N GLY A 100 -7.48 8.26 -28.99
CA GLY A 100 -6.08 8.68 -29.01
C GLY A 100 -5.18 7.99 -28.00
N LEU A 101 -5.72 7.26 -27.00
CA LEU A 101 -4.88 6.49 -26.08
C LEU A 101 -4.15 5.37 -26.83
N GLN A 102 -2.82 5.40 -26.82
CA GLN A 102 -2.00 4.35 -27.44
C GLN A 102 -1.80 3.18 -26.48
N HIS A 103 -1.36 3.48 -25.26
CA HIS A 103 -1.18 2.53 -24.17
C HIS A 103 -1.00 3.27 -22.85
N VAL A 104 -1.18 2.54 -21.75
CA VAL A 104 -0.75 2.96 -20.42
C VAL A 104 0.59 2.35 -20.05
N ILE A 105 1.29 3.01 -19.14
CA ILE A 105 2.63 2.67 -18.68
C ILE A 105 2.58 2.63 -17.15
N ASP A 106 2.56 1.43 -16.58
CA ASP A 106 2.73 1.22 -15.15
C ASP A 106 4.23 1.16 -14.82
N ILE A 107 4.69 1.99 -13.89
CA ILE A 107 6.06 1.97 -13.37
C ILE A 107 6.01 1.50 -11.93
N ARG A 108 6.74 0.42 -11.62
CA ARG A 108 6.83 -0.12 -10.27
C ARG A 108 8.27 -0.27 -9.80
N VAL A 109 8.47 -0.05 -8.51
CA VAL A 109 9.76 -0.21 -7.84
C VAL A 109 9.98 -1.69 -7.50
N GLY A 110 11.20 -2.18 -7.68
CA GLY A 110 11.61 -3.52 -7.27
C GLY A 110 11.82 -4.51 -8.42
N ARG A 111 12.58 -5.56 -8.12
CA ARG A 111 12.87 -6.70 -9.00
C ARG A 111 12.21 -7.96 -8.47
N PRO A 112 11.99 -8.99 -9.30
CA PRO A 112 11.78 -10.34 -8.77
C PRO A 112 12.88 -10.68 -7.76
N GLY A 113 12.50 -11.04 -6.54
CA GLY A 113 13.44 -11.44 -5.47
C GLY A 113 14.06 -10.33 -4.61
N LYS A 114 13.82 -9.03 -4.89
CA LYS A 114 14.25 -7.94 -3.98
C LYS A 114 13.04 -7.13 -3.51
N PRO A 115 12.80 -6.97 -2.18
CA PRO A 115 11.75 -6.11 -1.66
C PRO A 115 11.87 -4.68 -2.19
N ASP A 116 10.74 -4.03 -2.45
CA ASP A 116 10.71 -2.64 -2.92
C ASP A 116 11.26 -1.66 -1.86
N ASP A 117 11.06 -1.97 -0.58
CA ASP A 117 11.57 -1.19 0.57
C ASP A 117 13.09 -0.94 0.48
N ALA A 118 13.89 -1.97 0.18
CA ALA A 118 15.34 -1.83 0.03
C ALA A 118 15.73 -0.88 -1.12
N VAL A 119 14.98 -0.91 -2.23
CA VAL A 119 15.22 0.00 -3.35
C VAL A 119 14.93 1.45 -2.95
N TYR A 120 13.84 1.69 -2.22
CA TYR A 120 13.55 3.03 -1.70
C TYR A 120 14.62 3.51 -0.72
N LEU A 121 15.19 2.66 0.13
CA LEU A 121 16.26 3.08 1.05
C LEU A 121 17.56 3.48 0.34
N GLU A 122 17.89 2.79 -0.75
CA GLU A 122 19.12 2.97 -1.52
C GLU A 122 19.00 4.06 -2.61
N ASP A 123 17.82 4.25 -3.20
CA ASP A 123 17.65 5.02 -4.42
C ASP A 123 16.83 6.31 -4.21
N GLU A 124 17.50 7.46 -4.28
CA GLU A 124 16.86 8.77 -4.10
C GLU A 124 15.82 9.07 -5.18
N TYR A 125 16.09 8.66 -6.43
CA TYR A 125 15.14 8.86 -7.52
C TYR A 125 13.84 8.10 -7.26
N ALA A 126 13.92 6.86 -6.76
CA ALA A 126 12.75 6.11 -6.35
C ALA A 126 11.98 6.83 -5.22
N ARG A 127 12.65 7.25 -4.14
CA ARG A 127 11.98 7.97 -3.03
C ARG A 127 11.27 9.24 -3.48
N LYS A 128 11.94 10.04 -4.31
CA LYS A 128 11.45 11.36 -4.69
C LYS A 128 10.34 11.28 -5.76
N TRP A 129 10.45 10.35 -6.70
CA TRP A 129 9.66 10.40 -7.93
C TRP A 129 8.72 9.23 -8.18
N LEU A 130 8.88 8.11 -7.46
CA LEU A 130 8.11 6.89 -7.70
C LEU A 130 7.17 6.57 -6.55
N PRO A 131 5.89 6.94 -6.65
CA PRO A 131 4.90 6.49 -5.69
C PRO A 131 4.61 4.99 -5.84
N ARG A 132 3.90 4.44 -4.85
CA ARG A 132 3.32 3.10 -4.94
C ARG A 132 1.99 3.19 -5.69
N GLY A 133 2.03 3.01 -7.00
CA GLY A 133 0.91 3.27 -7.92
C GLY A 133 1.27 4.40 -8.88
N ASN A 134 1.91 4.09 -10.00
CA ASN A 134 2.36 5.11 -10.95
C ASN A 134 2.00 4.69 -12.38
N CYS A 135 0.89 5.23 -12.89
CA CYS A 135 0.37 4.94 -14.23
C CYS A 135 0.44 6.20 -15.09
N ILE A 136 1.06 6.11 -16.26
CA ILE A 136 1.21 7.20 -17.22
C ILE A 136 0.50 6.80 -18.52
N ALA A 137 -0.25 7.71 -19.12
CA ALA A 137 -0.79 7.55 -20.47
C ALA A 137 0.25 7.97 -21.51
N LYS A 138 0.37 7.19 -22.57
CA LYS A 138 0.90 7.67 -23.86
C LYS A 138 -0.29 7.87 -24.80
N TRP A 139 -0.56 9.12 -25.14
CA TRP A 139 -1.77 9.53 -25.84
C TRP A 139 -1.40 10.34 -27.09
N LYS A 140 -1.98 10.00 -28.23
CA LYS A 140 -1.70 10.63 -29.52
C LYS A 140 -2.89 11.47 -29.95
N ASP A 141 -2.63 12.75 -30.13
CA ASP A 141 -3.46 13.68 -30.90
C ASP A 141 -3.03 13.63 -32.39
N LYS A 142 -3.71 14.37 -33.26
CA LYS A 142 -3.49 14.39 -34.72
C LYS A 142 -2.01 14.41 -35.12
N GLU A 143 -1.22 15.26 -34.46
CA GLU A 143 0.19 15.50 -34.82
C GLU A 143 1.18 15.20 -33.71
N MET A 144 0.73 15.19 -32.45
CA MET A 144 1.61 15.14 -31.28
C MET A 144 1.27 13.96 -30.37
N THR A 145 2.29 13.33 -29.81
CA THR A 145 2.13 12.32 -28.75
C THR A 145 2.51 12.95 -27.42
N TYR A 146 1.63 12.77 -26.44
CA TYR A 146 1.78 13.29 -25.08
C TYR A 146 2.00 12.15 -24.09
N CYS A 147 2.81 12.41 -23.07
CA CYS A 147 2.93 11.58 -21.88
C CYS A 147 2.38 12.34 -20.68
N PHE A 148 1.41 11.79 -19.96
CA PHE A 148 0.85 12.46 -18.79
C PHE A 148 0.36 11.45 -17.74
N PRO A 149 0.34 11.79 -16.44
CA PRO A 149 -0.02 10.85 -15.40
C PRO A 149 -1.51 10.55 -15.47
N LEU A 150 -1.88 9.30 -15.22
CA LEU A 150 -3.25 8.88 -14.99
C LEU A 150 -3.49 8.54 -13.52
N ILE A 151 -2.50 7.91 -12.88
CA ILE A 151 -2.52 7.58 -11.46
C ILE A 151 -1.15 7.91 -10.88
N ARG A 152 -1.16 8.54 -9.71
CA ARG A 152 0.02 8.78 -8.90
C ARG A 152 -0.37 8.59 -7.45
N GLY A 153 -0.22 7.39 -6.90
CA GLY A 153 -0.55 7.06 -5.51
C GLY A 153 0.32 7.80 -4.49
N LEU A 154 0.19 7.46 -3.20
CA LEU A 154 1.04 8.03 -2.17
C LEU A 154 2.51 7.61 -2.37
N ARG A 155 3.42 8.49 -1.94
CA ARG A 155 4.85 8.16 -1.85
C ARG A 155 5.07 7.01 -0.88
N LYS A 156 6.17 6.29 -1.08
CA LYS A 156 6.64 5.35 -0.08
C LYS A 156 6.98 6.13 1.20
N PHE A 157 6.42 5.69 2.32
CA PHE A 157 6.77 6.17 3.65
C PHE A 157 7.33 5.04 4.52
N THR A 158 7.96 5.46 5.60
CA THR A 158 8.71 4.61 6.53
C THR A 158 7.80 4.03 7.62
N GLY A 159 8.36 3.18 8.46
CA GLY A 159 7.76 2.59 9.65
C GLY A 159 8.19 1.15 9.80
N GLN A 160 7.61 0.45 10.78
CA GLN A 160 8.09 -0.88 11.14
C GLN A 160 8.09 -1.83 9.91
N GLU A 161 9.28 -2.23 9.45
CA GLU A 161 9.47 -3.10 8.29
C GLU A 161 9.21 -4.56 8.67
N ASP A 162 8.34 -5.22 7.91
CA ASP A 162 8.00 -6.63 8.14
C ASP A 162 9.17 -7.54 7.77
N ASP A 163 10.07 -7.13 6.88
CA ASP A 163 10.99 -8.04 6.20
C ASP A 163 12.42 -7.97 6.76
N GLY A 164 12.58 -7.87 8.08
CA GLY A 164 13.86 -7.89 8.80
C GLY A 164 14.79 -9.10 8.56
N GLU A 165 14.55 -9.92 7.54
CA GLU A 165 15.46 -10.96 7.04
C GLU A 165 16.78 -10.38 6.47
N LEU A 166 16.88 -9.06 6.27
CA LEU A 166 18.08 -8.41 5.71
C LEU A 166 19.23 -8.18 6.71
N ALA A 167 19.04 -8.42 8.00
CA ALA A 167 20.13 -8.36 8.98
C ALA A 167 20.84 -9.73 9.11
N GLN A 168 21.31 -10.29 8.00
CA GLN A 168 22.29 -11.39 8.00
C GLN A 168 23.64 -10.90 7.49
N GLU A 169 24.12 -9.81 8.05
CA GLU A 169 25.56 -9.53 8.06
C GLU A 169 26.02 -9.64 9.53
N GLU A 170 27.11 -10.36 9.76
CA GLU A 170 27.81 -10.54 11.05
C GLU A 170 27.43 -11.72 11.99
N GLN A 171 27.18 -12.92 11.45
CA GLN A 171 27.41 -14.17 12.22
C GLN A 171 28.30 -15.18 11.49
N LYS A 172 29.38 -14.69 10.87
CA LYS A 172 30.51 -15.51 10.43
C LYS A 172 31.74 -15.26 11.31
N ASP A 173 31.60 -15.42 12.62
CA ASP A 173 32.77 -15.58 13.49
C ASP A 173 32.55 -16.80 14.39
N LYS A 174 33.05 -17.94 13.91
CA LYS A 174 33.28 -19.14 14.72
C LYS A 174 34.74 -19.13 15.17
N HIS A 175 34.93 -19.04 16.49
CA HIS A 175 35.77 -19.89 17.34
C HIS A 175 36.63 -19.14 18.37
N GLY A 176 36.50 -19.62 19.61
CA GLY A 176 37.53 -19.64 20.64
C GLY A 176 37.67 -18.36 21.45
N ILE A 177 37.32 -18.42 22.74
CA ILE A 177 38.22 -18.18 23.89
C ILE A 177 37.37 -18.11 25.18
N ASP A 178 37.86 -18.83 26.19
CA ASP A 178 37.37 -18.94 27.56
C ASP A 178 37.35 -17.62 28.36
N GLY A 179 36.54 -17.64 29.43
CA GLY A 179 36.80 -16.87 30.65
C GLY A 179 35.95 -15.61 30.83
N ASP A 180 35.42 -15.45 32.06
CA ASP A 180 34.44 -14.45 32.53
C ASP A 180 34.73 -12.96 32.22
N LEU A 181 35.90 -12.61 31.68
CA LEU A 181 36.20 -11.28 31.11
C LEU A 181 35.47 -11.00 29.78
N ALA A 182 35.00 -12.04 29.08
CA ALA A 182 34.27 -11.93 27.82
C ALA A 182 32.86 -11.32 27.99
N ILE A 183 32.27 -11.41 29.19
CA ILE A 183 30.89 -10.97 29.44
C ILE A 183 30.81 -9.44 29.51
N GLN A 184 31.76 -8.76 30.18
CA GLN A 184 31.78 -7.29 30.23
C GLN A 184 32.11 -6.66 28.87
N THR A 185 33.03 -7.26 28.11
CA THR A 185 33.42 -6.79 26.77
C THR A 185 32.29 -7.01 25.75
N LYS A 186 31.55 -8.12 25.83
CA LYS A 186 30.32 -8.34 25.05
C LYS A 186 29.23 -7.33 25.40
N LYS A 187 29.04 -7.00 26.68
CA LYS A 187 28.00 -6.06 27.11
C LYS A 187 28.28 -4.63 26.63
N LYS A 188 29.54 -4.18 26.61
CA LYS A 188 29.95 -2.89 26.03
C LYS A 188 29.77 -2.85 24.51
N LYS A 189 30.22 -3.88 23.78
CA LYS A 189 29.98 -4.02 22.33
C LYS A 189 28.49 -4.07 21.97
N LEU A 190 27.66 -4.75 22.78
CA LEU A 190 26.20 -4.80 22.59
C LEU A 190 25.54 -3.43 22.79
N LEU A 191 25.98 -2.66 23.78
CA LEU A 191 25.45 -1.32 24.05
C LEU A 191 25.84 -0.33 22.94
N ASP A 192 27.08 -0.38 22.47
CA ASP A 192 27.57 0.44 21.37
C ASP A 192 26.87 0.08 20.06
N ASN A 193 26.66 -1.21 19.77
CA ASN A 193 25.89 -1.67 18.61
C ASN A 193 24.41 -1.27 18.70
N SER A 194 23.80 -1.28 19.89
CA SER A 194 22.41 -0.82 20.07
C SER A 194 22.26 0.68 19.80
N LYS A 195 23.24 1.49 20.22
CA LYS A 195 23.26 2.94 19.93
C LYS A 195 23.46 3.21 18.44
N LEU A 196 24.41 2.50 17.81
CA LEU A 196 24.65 2.60 16.37
C LEU A 196 23.42 2.22 15.56
N LYS A 197 22.73 1.13 15.94
CA LYS A 197 21.51 0.67 15.27
C LYS A 197 20.36 1.67 15.42
N GLY A 198 20.22 2.28 16.60
CA GLY A 198 19.25 3.35 16.83
C GLY A 198 19.53 4.62 16.02
N GLN A 199 20.80 4.96 15.80
CA GLN A 199 21.20 6.07 14.92
C GLN A 199 20.89 5.75 13.45
N LEU A 200 21.24 4.56 12.98
CA LEU A 200 20.99 4.13 11.60
C LEU A 200 19.48 4.11 11.26
N GLU A 201 18.63 3.66 12.18
CA GLU A 201 17.17 3.68 11.97
C GLU A 201 16.64 5.12 11.91
N LYS A 202 17.15 6.03 12.75
CA LYS A 202 16.81 7.46 12.64
C LYS A 202 17.26 8.05 11.31
N GLU A 203 18.46 7.73 10.83
CA GLU A 203 18.95 8.17 9.52
C GLU A 203 18.08 7.65 8.36
N LYS A 204 17.63 6.39 8.43
CA LYS A 204 16.70 5.83 7.44
C LYS A 204 15.36 6.55 7.48
N GLN A 205 14.83 6.83 8.68
CA GLN A 205 13.56 7.53 8.85
C GLN A 205 13.63 8.96 8.26
N LEU A 206 14.73 9.67 8.49
CA LEU A 206 14.95 11.03 7.97
C LEU A 206 14.88 11.10 6.43
N LYS A 207 15.17 10.01 5.71
CA LYS A 207 15.05 9.98 4.24
C LYS A 207 13.62 10.12 3.71
N PHE A 208 12.61 9.90 4.57
CA PHE A 208 11.19 9.95 4.21
C PHE A 208 10.45 11.13 4.84
N PHE A 209 11.16 11.99 5.57
CA PHE A 209 10.63 13.19 6.18
C PHE A 209 11.20 14.43 5.46
N THR A 210 10.40 15.49 5.37
CA THR A 210 10.87 16.79 4.87
C THR A 210 11.48 17.65 5.98
N LYS A 211 11.13 17.38 7.24
CA LYS A 211 11.67 18.02 8.45
C LYS A 211 11.86 16.98 9.56
N PRO A 212 12.77 17.19 10.52
CA PRO A 212 12.90 16.33 11.69
C PRO A 212 11.54 16.07 12.39
N GLN A 213 11.28 14.84 12.82
CA GLN A 213 10.05 14.51 13.56
C GLN A 213 9.89 15.35 14.83
N SER A 214 10.98 15.83 15.43
CA SER A 214 10.94 16.74 16.60
C SER A 214 10.31 18.11 16.32
N GLU A 215 10.12 18.48 15.05
CA GLU A 215 9.38 19.69 14.65
C GLU A 215 7.87 19.43 14.48
N SER A 216 7.39 18.24 14.84
CA SER A 216 5.96 17.94 14.80
C SER A 216 5.22 18.66 15.93
N ARG A 217 4.19 19.41 15.57
CA ARG A 217 3.22 19.99 16.50
C ARG A 217 1.97 19.14 16.62
N TRP A 218 1.59 18.50 15.52
CA TRP A 218 0.38 17.69 15.43
C TRP A 218 0.71 16.30 14.89
N MET A 219 -0.14 15.35 15.25
CA MET A 219 -0.12 13.99 14.74
C MET A 219 -1.53 13.59 14.33
N ILE A 220 -1.72 13.23 13.06
CA ILE A 220 -2.96 12.59 12.62
C ILE A 220 -2.72 11.08 12.67
N SER A 221 -3.43 10.39 13.54
CA SER A 221 -3.42 8.92 13.61
C SER A 221 -4.57 8.39 12.78
N THR A 222 -4.29 7.42 11.92
CA THR A 222 -5.29 6.74 11.08
C THR A 222 -5.23 5.24 11.27
N THR A 223 -6.37 4.54 11.20
CA THR A 223 -6.36 3.07 11.19
C THR A 223 -5.60 2.55 9.99
N LYS A 224 -4.72 1.57 10.21
CA LYS A 224 -4.11 0.82 9.13
C LYS A 224 -5.00 -0.38 8.80
N GLU A 225 -5.87 -0.18 7.83
CA GLU A 225 -6.70 -1.25 7.27
C GLU A 225 -5.84 -2.38 6.67
N ASN A 226 -6.35 -3.61 6.69
CA ASN A 226 -5.64 -4.81 6.24
C ASN A 226 -6.24 -5.36 4.95
N GLY A 227 -5.90 -4.76 3.82
CA GLY A 227 -6.38 -5.15 2.49
C GLY A 227 -5.32 -4.99 1.40
N GLU A 228 -5.79 -4.64 0.21
CA GLU A 228 -4.94 -4.38 -0.96
C GLU A 228 -5.04 -2.92 -1.39
N ALA A 229 -3.90 -2.28 -1.69
CA ALA A 229 -3.87 -0.90 -2.14
C ALA A 229 -4.56 -0.76 -3.51
N GLY A 230 -5.59 0.08 -3.55
CA GLY A 230 -6.37 0.46 -4.72
C GLY A 230 -6.29 1.95 -5.01
N HIS A 231 -6.42 2.31 -6.29
CA HIS A 231 -6.39 3.70 -6.73
C HIS A 231 -7.59 4.04 -7.61
N LEU A 232 -8.03 5.29 -7.53
CA LEU A 232 -9.04 5.87 -8.40
C LEU A 232 -8.60 7.27 -8.84
N ALA A 233 -8.72 7.53 -10.13
CA ALA A 233 -8.70 8.86 -10.71
C ALA A 233 -9.83 9.01 -11.72
N VAL A 234 -10.20 10.26 -12.00
CA VAL A 234 -11.31 10.58 -12.90
C VAL A 234 -10.80 11.48 -14.02
N LEU A 235 -11.14 11.11 -15.25
CA LEU A 235 -11.06 11.95 -16.44
C LEU A 235 -12.48 12.35 -16.84
N LYS A 236 -12.63 13.52 -17.47
CA LYS A 236 -13.89 13.96 -18.04
C LYS A 236 -13.70 14.23 -19.52
N ARG A 237 -14.53 13.58 -20.33
CA ARG A 237 -14.59 13.73 -21.77
C ARG A 237 -15.26 15.06 -22.13
N SER A 238 -15.08 15.51 -23.37
CA SER A 238 -15.69 16.75 -23.86
C SER A 238 -17.21 16.71 -23.98
N ASP A 239 -17.81 15.52 -24.09
CA ASP A 239 -19.26 15.30 -24.00
C ASP A 239 -19.79 15.34 -22.55
N GLY A 240 -18.91 15.49 -21.57
CA GLY A 240 -19.25 15.57 -20.15
C GLY A 240 -19.21 14.23 -19.42
N ASP A 241 -19.03 13.11 -20.12
CA ASP A 241 -18.95 11.80 -19.49
C ASP A 241 -17.65 11.60 -18.72
N PHE A 242 -17.75 10.84 -17.63
CA PHE A 242 -16.60 10.48 -16.81
C PHE A 242 -16.00 9.15 -17.26
N ILE A 243 -14.67 9.07 -17.22
CA ILE A 243 -13.89 7.84 -17.35
C ILE A 243 -13.08 7.68 -16.08
N TYR A 244 -13.08 6.48 -15.54
CA TYR A 244 -12.31 6.14 -14.37
C TYR A 244 -11.00 5.47 -14.77
N VAL A 245 -9.91 5.87 -14.12
CA VAL A 245 -8.66 5.11 -14.10
C VAL A 245 -8.53 4.49 -12.72
N LEU A 246 -8.33 3.18 -12.67
CA LEU A 246 -8.38 2.45 -11.41
C LEU A 246 -7.59 1.16 -11.45
N GLY A 247 -7.23 0.64 -10.29
CA GLY A 247 -6.51 -0.62 -10.16
C GLY A 247 -5.68 -0.72 -8.90
N SER A 248 -4.73 -1.66 -8.91
CA SER A 248 -3.88 -2.01 -7.77
C SER A 248 -2.63 -1.12 -7.66
N LYS A 249 -1.78 -1.38 -6.65
CA LYS A 249 -0.42 -0.79 -6.55
C LYS A 249 0.40 -0.84 -7.85
N ASN A 250 0.25 -1.89 -8.65
CA ASN A 250 1.20 -2.21 -9.73
C ASN A 250 0.57 -2.27 -11.13
N THR A 251 -0.75 -2.24 -11.23
CA THR A 251 -1.46 -2.44 -12.51
C THR A 251 -2.79 -1.72 -12.47
N HIS A 252 -3.02 -0.91 -13.50
CA HIS A 252 -4.22 -0.10 -13.65
C HIS A 252 -4.90 -0.36 -14.99
N LEU A 253 -6.18 -0.02 -15.05
CA LEU A 253 -7.05 -0.08 -16.22
C LEU A 253 -7.92 1.17 -16.30
N ILE A 254 -8.68 1.27 -17.39
CA ILE A 254 -9.70 2.31 -17.58
C ILE A 254 -11.07 1.66 -17.73
N ALA A 255 -12.08 2.29 -17.15
CA ALA A 255 -13.45 1.80 -17.20
C ALA A 255 -14.45 2.96 -17.05
N GLN A 256 -15.66 2.77 -17.54
CA GLN A 256 -16.85 3.56 -17.19
C GLN A 256 -17.83 2.71 -16.37
N VAL A 257 -17.91 1.41 -16.66
CA VAL A 257 -18.78 0.44 -15.98
C VAL A 257 -18.01 -0.83 -15.62
N ALA A 258 -18.59 -1.71 -14.80
CA ALA A 258 -17.95 -2.95 -14.38
C ALA A 258 -17.59 -3.87 -15.57
N ASP A 259 -18.45 -3.93 -16.60
CA ASP A 259 -18.23 -4.74 -17.80
C ASP A 259 -16.95 -4.34 -18.56
N ASP A 260 -16.48 -3.09 -18.44
CA ASP A 260 -15.21 -2.65 -19.03
C ASP A 260 -14.00 -3.34 -18.40
N VAL A 261 -14.09 -3.70 -17.11
CA VAL A 261 -13.05 -4.45 -16.42
C VAL A 261 -12.93 -5.84 -17.01
N GLU A 262 -14.07 -6.53 -17.18
CA GLU A 262 -14.13 -7.86 -17.76
C GLU A 262 -13.63 -7.86 -19.21
N ARG A 263 -14.08 -6.90 -20.02
CA ARG A 263 -13.59 -6.72 -21.40
C ARG A 263 -12.08 -6.50 -21.45
N THR A 264 -11.56 -5.68 -20.54
CA THR A 264 -10.11 -5.46 -20.43
C THR A 264 -9.37 -6.75 -20.08
N GLN A 265 -9.89 -7.56 -19.16
CA GLN A 265 -9.30 -8.86 -18.84
C GLN A 265 -9.30 -9.79 -20.05
N MET A 266 -10.44 -9.91 -20.75
CA MET A 266 -10.58 -10.79 -21.92
C MET A 266 -9.60 -10.45 -23.04
N ILE A 267 -9.34 -9.16 -23.32
CA ILE A 267 -8.37 -8.73 -24.35
C ILE A 267 -6.94 -9.20 -24.03
N HIS A 268 -6.61 -9.37 -22.76
CA HIS A 268 -5.27 -9.75 -22.30
C HIS A 268 -5.15 -11.21 -21.87
N GLN A 269 -6.25 -11.95 -21.81
CA GLN A 269 -6.25 -13.40 -21.64
C GLN A 269 -5.84 -14.05 -22.97
N LYS A 270 -4.54 -14.23 -23.16
CA LYS A 270 -3.99 -15.11 -24.22
C LYS A 270 -3.83 -16.52 -23.68
N ASP A 271 -4.05 -17.52 -24.54
CA ASP A 271 -3.93 -18.94 -24.21
C ASP A 271 -2.68 -19.24 -23.37
N GLY A 272 -2.89 -19.67 -22.12
CA GLY A 272 -1.84 -20.11 -21.19
C GLY A 272 -1.10 -19.01 -20.42
N SER A 273 -1.40 -17.72 -20.62
CA SER A 273 -0.78 -16.63 -19.85
C SER A 273 -1.50 -16.38 -18.51
N ALA A 274 -0.73 -16.12 -17.45
CA ALA A 274 -1.30 -15.76 -16.15
C ALA A 274 -2.07 -14.43 -16.24
N ASP A 275 -3.25 -14.35 -15.60
CA ASP A 275 -4.07 -13.15 -15.60
C ASP A 275 -3.28 -11.96 -15.03
N MET A 276 -2.98 -11.03 -15.93
CA MET A 276 -2.19 -9.86 -15.68
C MET A 276 -2.91 -8.82 -14.80
N PHE A 277 -4.24 -8.88 -14.77
CA PHE A 277 -5.10 -8.03 -13.96
C PHE A 277 -5.64 -8.76 -12.74
N TYR A 278 -5.12 -9.95 -12.41
CA TYR A 278 -5.59 -10.77 -11.28
C TYR A 278 -5.83 -9.98 -9.99
N SER A 279 -4.90 -9.10 -9.61
CA SER A 279 -5.08 -8.22 -8.43
C SER A 279 -5.86 -6.94 -8.74
N ALA A 280 -5.72 -6.40 -9.95
CA ALA A 280 -6.28 -5.09 -10.30
C ALA A 280 -7.80 -5.14 -10.58
N ALA A 281 -8.29 -6.21 -11.20
CA ALA A 281 -9.69 -6.34 -11.60
C ALA A 281 -10.67 -6.45 -10.41
N PRO A 282 -10.41 -7.26 -9.36
CA PRO A 282 -11.30 -7.27 -8.19
C PRO A 282 -11.34 -5.93 -7.44
N ILE A 283 -10.19 -5.25 -7.33
CA ILE A 283 -10.06 -3.90 -6.75
C ILE A 283 -10.86 -2.90 -7.59
N ALA A 284 -10.71 -2.98 -8.91
CA ALA A 284 -11.40 -2.16 -9.87
C ALA A 284 -12.92 -2.24 -9.73
N THR A 285 -13.42 -3.48 -9.74
CA THR A 285 -14.83 -3.78 -9.60
C THR A 285 -15.38 -3.32 -8.25
N ALA A 286 -14.64 -3.49 -7.15
CA ALA A 286 -15.05 -3.00 -5.82
C ALA A 286 -15.22 -1.47 -5.80
N ILE A 287 -14.27 -0.74 -6.39
CA ILE A 287 -14.35 0.73 -6.48
C ILE A 287 -15.53 1.18 -7.37
N LEU A 288 -15.76 0.53 -8.52
CA LEU A 288 -16.88 0.86 -9.40
C LEU A 288 -18.24 0.56 -8.77
N ARG A 289 -18.35 -0.53 -8.00
CA ARG A 289 -19.55 -0.84 -7.21
C ARG A 289 -19.81 0.20 -6.15
N MET A 290 -18.78 0.58 -5.38
CA MET A 290 -18.88 1.68 -4.41
C MET A 290 -19.38 2.96 -5.09
N LEU A 291 -18.78 3.36 -6.22
CA LEU A 291 -19.21 4.55 -6.97
C LEU A 291 -20.67 4.44 -7.41
N SER A 292 -21.10 3.26 -7.85
CA SER A 292 -22.48 3.03 -8.33
C SER A 292 -23.51 3.06 -7.20
N ALA A 293 -23.10 2.71 -5.99
CA ALA A 293 -23.94 2.73 -4.79
C ALA A 293 -24.10 4.11 -4.15
N LEU A 294 -23.26 5.10 -4.50
CA LEU A 294 -23.41 6.47 -4.04
C LEU A 294 -24.69 7.12 -4.61
N GLU A 295 -25.32 8.00 -3.84
CA GLU A 295 -26.39 8.87 -4.34
C GLU A 295 -25.92 9.62 -5.61
N PRO A 296 -26.74 9.75 -6.66
CA PRO A 296 -26.30 10.33 -7.94
C PRO A 296 -25.66 11.71 -7.83
N SER A 297 -26.18 12.58 -6.95
CA SER A 297 -25.62 13.92 -6.68
C SER A 297 -24.24 13.84 -6.01
N LYS A 298 -24.09 13.00 -4.98
CA LYS A 298 -22.80 12.76 -4.29
C LYS A 298 -21.78 12.12 -5.22
N ARG A 299 -22.19 11.15 -6.03
CA ARG A 299 -21.35 10.52 -7.06
C ARG A 299 -20.82 11.57 -8.03
N ARG A 300 -21.70 12.43 -8.55
CA ARG A 300 -21.32 13.51 -9.46
C ARG A 300 -20.34 14.48 -8.79
N LEU A 301 -20.60 14.88 -7.56
CA LEU A 301 -19.74 15.79 -6.83
C LEU A 301 -18.34 15.17 -6.57
N LEU A 302 -18.26 13.87 -6.28
CA LEU A 302 -16.99 13.13 -6.17
C LEU A 302 -16.24 13.09 -7.51
N GLN A 303 -16.95 12.81 -8.60
CA GLN A 303 -16.37 12.78 -9.95
C GLN A 303 -15.81 14.14 -10.35
N GLU A 304 -16.59 15.21 -10.13
CA GLU A 304 -16.17 16.60 -10.35
C GLU A 304 -14.96 16.95 -9.50
N PHE A 305 -14.97 16.59 -8.21
CA PHE A 305 -13.84 16.82 -7.31
C PHE A 305 -12.54 16.17 -7.82
N LEU A 306 -12.58 14.87 -8.12
CA LEU A 306 -11.38 14.13 -8.56
C LEU A 306 -10.91 14.58 -9.95
N TRP A 307 -11.83 14.90 -10.85
CA TRP A 307 -11.48 15.42 -12.19
C TRP A 307 -10.85 16.81 -12.10
N GLN A 308 -11.52 17.77 -11.43
CA GLN A 308 -11.04 19.15 -11.32
C GLN A 308 -9.71 19.22 -10.58
N THR A 309 -9.49 18.37 -9.56
CA THR A 309 -8.23 18.35 -8.82
C THR A 309 -7.13 17.52 -9.46
N ARG A 310 -7.43 16.72 -10.50
CA ARG A 310 -6.49 15.76 -11.10
C ARG A 310 -5.78 14.90 -10.03
N ALA A 311 -6.49 14.55 -8.97
CA ALA A 311 -5.92 13.84 -7.85
C ALA A 311 -6.18 12.33 -7.96
N THR A 312 -5.33 11.54 -7.31
CA THR A 312 -5.55 10.11 -7.11
C THR A 312 -6.13 9.89 -5.72
N ALA A 313 -7.34 9.34 -5.64
CA ALA A 313 -7.88 8.80 -4.42
C ALA A 313 -7.28 7.42 -4.15
N CYS A 314 -6.72 7.23 -2.96
CA CYS A 314 -6.07 5.99 -2.55
C CYS A 314 -6.95 5.26 -1.54
N PHE A 315 -7.14 3.96 -1.76
CA PHE A 315 -8.00 3.08 -0.99
C PHE A 315 -7.23 1.87 -0.50
N GLU A 316 -7.56 1.39 0.69
CA GLU A 316 -7.30 0.00 1.06
C GLU A 316 -8.57 -0.79 0.72
N VAL A 317 -8.48 -1.73 -0.21
CA VAL A 317 -9.62 -2.57 -0.58
C VAL A 317 -9.59 -3.84 0.25
N LEU A 318 -10.55 -3.96 1.16
CA LEU A 318 -10.76 -5.12 2.01
C LEU A 318 -11.34 -6.26 1.17
N MET A 319 -10.55 -7.30 0.93
CA MET A 319 -10.86 -8.38 -0.02
C MET A 319 -11.28 -9.66 0.69
N LEU A 320 -12.55 -10.06 0.56
CA LEU A 320 -13.10 -11.26 1.22
C LEU A 320 -12.40 -12.56 0.78
N ASN A 321 -12.03 -12.62 -0.49
CA ASN A 321 -11.35 -13.78 -1.10
C ASN A 321 -9.82 -13.69 -1.05
N HIS A 322 -9.28 -12.68 -0.35
CA HIS A 322 -7.84 -12.49 -0.18
C HIS A 322 -7.54 -11.77 1.15
N GLN A 323 -7.83 -12.45 2.26
CA GLN A 323 -7.59 -11.95 3.61
C GLN A 323 -6.15 -12.23 4.05
N HIS A 324 -5.50 -11.22 4.62
CA HIS A 324 -4.10 -11.34 5.07
C HIS A 324 -4.03 -11.88 6.50
N VAL A 325 -4.36 -11.07 7.51
CA VAL A 325 -4.24 -11.44 8.94
C VAL A 325 -5.50 -11.11 9.72
N GLN A 326 -6.12 -9.96 9.45
CA GLN A 326 -7.40 -9.61 10.08
C GLN A 326 -8.54 -10.36 9.40
N SER A 327 -9.49 -10.86 10.21
CA SER A 327 -10.73 -11.42 9.69
C SER A 327 -11.63 -10.30 9.15
N LEU A 328 -12.23 -10.57 7.99
CA LEU A 328 -13.21 -9.70 7.34
C LEU A 328 -14.62 -10.30 7.39
N ASP A 329 -14.90 -11.23 8.32
CA ASP A 329 -16.20 -11.93 8.44
C ASP A 329 -17.40 -10.99 8.68
N TYR A 330 -17.14 -9.74 9.06
CA TYR A 330 -18.16 -8.69 9.24
C TYR A 330 -18.57 -8.01 7.92
N LEU A 331 -17.89 -8.29 6.81
CA LEU A 331 -18.17 -7.75 5.49
C LEU A 331 -18.90 -8.76 4.62
N VAL A 332 -19.81 -8.28 3.78
CA VAL A 332 -20.55 -9.09 2.79
C VAL A 332 -19.99 -8.96 1.37
N GLU A 333 -19.17 -7.95 1.11
CA GLU A 333 -18.51 -7.73 -0.17
C GLU A 333 -17.14 -7.04 -0.01
N ASN A 334 -16.34 -7.07 -1.09
CA ASN A 334 -15.07 -6.34 -1.14
C ASN A 334 -15.31 -4.84 -0.95
N THR A 335 -14.67 -4.25 0.05
CA THR A 335 -15.01 -2.89 0.50
C THR A 335 -13.81 -1.96 0.36
N PRO A 336 -13.87 -0.94 -0.52
CA PRO A 336 -12.86 0.12 -0.56
C PRO A 336 -12.95 1.02 0.68
N VAL A 337 -11.82 1.28 1.33
CA VAL A 337 -11.69 2.21 2.44
C VAL A 337 -10.68 3.30 2.07
N PHE A 338 -11.15 4.53 1.91
CA PHE A 338 -10.31 5.66 1.52
C PHE A 338 -9.32 6.03 2.63
N TYR A 339 -8.04 6.14 2.31
CA TYR A 339 -7.00 6.54 3.27
C TYR A 339 -6.19 7.78 2.87
N GLY A 340 -6.33 8.30 1.66
CA GLY A 340 -5.57 9.49 1.28
C GLY A 340 -5.71 9.94 -0.16
N LEU A 341 -5.23 11.16 -0.40
CA LEU A 341 -5.25 11.82 -1.70
C LEU A 341 -3.83 12.22 -2.12
N SER A 342 -3.47 11.93 -3.36
CA SER A 342 -2.17 12.33 -3.92
C SER A 342 -2.34 13.16 -5.19
N LEU A 343 -1.49 14.18 -5.29
CA LEU A 343 -1.48 15.11 -6.42
C LEU A 343 -0.65 14.53 -7.57
N MET A 344 -1.18 14.60 -8.80
CA MET A 344 -0.51 14.02 -9.97
C MET A 344 0.54 14.96 -10.57
N THR A 345 1.67 15.13 -9.88
CA THR A 345 2.74 16.02 -10.33
C THR A 345 4.14 15.47 -10.04
N LEU A 346 5.09 15.78 -10.93
CA LEU A 346 6.53 15.66 -10.70
C LEU A 346 7.12 16.95 -10.13
N ASN A 347 6.31 17.94 -9.80
CA ASN A 347 6.74 19.18 -9.15
C ASN A 347 5.79 19.38 -7.97
N PRO A 348 6.08 18.78 -6.79
CA PRO A 348 5.21 18.92 -5.64
C PRO A 348 5.11 20.39 -5.22
N LEU A 349 3.93 20.79 -4.75
CA LEU A 349 3.74 22.09 -4.11
C LEU A 349 4.49 22.12 -2.78
N GLU A 350 5.04 23.27 -2.43
CA GLU A 350 5.64 23.50 -1.11
C GLU A 350 4.64 23.18 0.01
N GLY A 351 5.08 22.40 0.98
CA GLY A 351 4.25 21.90 2.07
C GLY A 351 3.24 20.82 1.67
N ALA A 352 3.31 20.27 0.46
CA ALA A 352 2.55 19.08 0.03
C ALA A 352 3.46 18.04 -0.65
N GLU A 353 4.75 18.02 -0.28
CA GLU A 353 5.75 17.12 -0.84
C GLU A 353 5.51 15.67 -0.44
N ILE A 354 5.00 15.44 0.78
CA ILE A 354 4.60 14.12 1.28
C ILE A 354 3.16 13.82 0.82
N CYS A 355 2.20 14.62 1.28
CA CYS A 355 0.81 14.63 0.84
C CYS A 355 0.13 15.94 1.25
N VAL A 356 -1.07 16.19 0.73
CA VAL A 356 -1.94 17.25 1.25
C VAL A 356 -2.40 16.89 2.66
N ASN A 357 -2.63 17.90 3.50
CA ASN A 357 -3.26 17.68 4.79
C ASN A 357 -4.64 17.01 4.57
N PRO A 358 -4.85 15.80 5.10
CA PRO A 358 -5.94 14.96 4.64
C PRO A 358 -7.28 15.27 5.32
N VAL A 359 -7.32 16.11 6.37
CA VAL A 359 -8.52 16.25 7.22
C VAL A 359 -9.75 16.70 6.42
N LEU A 360 -9.64 17.76 5.61
CA LEU A 360 -10.75 18.17 4.74
C LEU A 360 -11.14 17.06 3.77
N ILE A 361 -10.17 16.31 3.26
CA ILE A 361 -10.43 15.25 2.27
C ILE A 361 -11.17 14.07 2.91
N PHE A 362 -10.83 13.70 4.13
CA PHE A 362 -11.58 12.71 4.89
C PHE A 362 -13.03 13.16 5.11
N GLU A 363 -13.26 14.43 5.47
CA GLU A 363 -14.62 14.96 5.60
C GLU A 363 -15.39 14.98 4.28
N ILE A 364 -14.75 15.37 3.18
CA ILE A 364 -15.33 15.31 1.83
C ILE A 364 -15.77 13.88 1.52
N MET A 365 -14.88 12.91 1.65
CA MET A 365 -15.17 11.51 1.31
C MET A 365 -16.33 10.97 2.17
N ARG A 366 -16.32 11.23 3.48
CA ARG A 366 -17.41 10.82 4.39
C ARG A 366 -18.75 11.44 4.02
N ALA A 367 -18.78 12.75 3.78
CA ALA A 367 -20.00 13.46 3.42
C ALA A 367 -20.58 13.00 2.07
N LEU A 368 -19.73 12.53 1.16
CA LEU A 368 -20.12 11.93 -0.12
C LEU A 368 -20.53 10.46 -0.01
N GLY A 369 -20.47 9.84 1.18
CA GLY A 369 -20.85 8.45 1.40
C GLY A 369 -19.74 7.44 1.13
N VAL A 370 -18.50 7.90 0.93
CA VAL A 370 -17.33 7.03 0.78
C VAL A 370 -16.79 6.65 2.16
N ARG A 371 -16.64 5.36 2.42
CA ARG A 371 -16.00 4.86 3.65
C ARG A 371 -14.54 5.32 3.70
N THR A 372 -14.14 5.89 4.83
CA THR A 372 -12.76 6.30 5.09
C THR A 372 -12.17 5.49 6.22
N VAL A 373 -10.84 5.52 6.34
CA VAL A 373 -10.16 5.17 7.59
C VAL A 373 -10.71 6.00 8.75
N ASN A 374 -10.65 5.44 9.96
CA ASN A 374 -10.87 6.22 11.16
C ASN A 374 -9.64 7.08 11.41
N PHE A 375 -9.84 8.29 11.91
CA PHE A 375 -8.72 9.17 12.22
C PHE A 375 -9.00 10.03 13.46
N GLU A 376 -7.93 10.41 14.14
CA GLU A 376 -7.89 11.35 15.24
C GLU A 376 -6.77 12.37 15.02
N ILE A 377 -6.94 13.58 15.57
CA ILE A 377 -5.94 14.64 15.54
C ILE A 377 -5.44 14.81 16.97
N LEU A 378 -4.14 14.63 17.17
CA LEU A 378 -3.48 14.73 18.47
C LEU A 378 -2.47 15.87 18.43
N GLU A 379 -2.39 16.63 19.52
CA GLU A 379 -1.30 17.56 19.75
C GLU A 379 -0.07 16.78 20.24
N VAL A 380 1.11 17.11 19.71
CA VAL A 380 2.37 16.48 20.11
C VAL A 380 2.94 17.25 21.30
N ASP A 381 2.90 16.63 22.47
CA ASP A 381 3.43 17.15 23.74
C ASP A 381 4.61 16.31 24.28
N GLY A 382 5.00 15.25 23.57
CA GLY A 382 6.09 14.33 23.92
C GLY A 382 5.70 13.20 24.89
N ILE A 383 4.48 13.22 25.44
CA ILE A 383 3.92 12.19 26.34
C ILE A 383 2.75 11.49 25.65
N GLY A 384 1.76 12.24 25.20
CA GLY A 384 0.53 11.75 24.58
C GLY A 384 0.78 11.04 23.24
N ASP A 385 1.73 11.53 22.44
CA ASP A 385 2.13 10.91 21.18
C ASP A 385 2.83 9.56 21.38
N LYS A 386 3.74 9.47 22.35
CA LYS A 386 4.39 8.20 22.72
C LYS A 386 3.38 7.21 23.29
N ALA A 387 2.47 7.68 24.14
CA ALA A 387 1.40 6.84 24.67
C ALA A 387 0.49 6.32 23.55
N ALA A 388 0.18 7.14 22.54
CA ALA A 388 -0.59 6.69 21.37
C ALA A 388 0.14 5.61 20.56
N ILE A 389 1.45 5.79 20.31
CA ILE A 389 2.29 4.81 19.61
C ILE A 389 2.35 3.48 20.38
N GLU A 390 2.58 3.53 21.70
CA GLU A 390 2.62 2.34 22.54
C GLU A 390 1.25 1.65 22.65
N ARG A 391 0.14 2.39 22.70
CA ARG A 391 -1.21 1.81 22.61
C ARG A 391 -1.36 1.01 21.32
N THR A 392 -1.06 1.61 20.17
CA THR A 392 -1.15 0.93 18.86
C THR A 392 -0.25 -0.30 18.75
N LYS A 393 0.94 -0.27 19.36
CA LYS A 393 1.83 -1.43 19.43
C LYS A 393 1.16 -2.63 20.11
N ASN A 394 0.30 -2.36 21.09
CA ASN A 394 -0.35 -3.37 21.93
C ASN A 394 -1.81 -3.66 21.53
N ASP A 395 -2.31 -3.01 20.48
CA ASP A 395 -3.67 -3.27 19.99
C ASP A 395 -3.81 -4.72 19.50
N TYR A 396 -5.01 -5.29 19.71
CA TYR A 396 -5.33 -6.66 19.34
C TYR A 396 -6.30 -6.69 18.14
N GLN A 397 -6.14 -7.68 17.26
CA GLN A 397 -6.95 -7.87 16.05
C GLN A 397 -6.94 -6.73 15.03
N VAL A 398 -5.97 -5.81 15.14
CA VAL A 398 -5.73 -4.75 14.16
C VAL A 398 -4.29 -4.79 13.68
N GLU A 399 -4.04 -4.28 12.47
CA GLU A 399 -2.72 -4.24 11.87
C GLU A 399 -1.88 -3.14 12.53
N GLY A 400 -2.53 -2.04 12.91
CA GLY A 400 -1.95 -0.91 13.63
C GLY A 400 -2.47 0.40 13.05
N CYS A 401 -1.61 1.42 13.03
CA CYS A 401 -1.95 2.76 12.58
C CYS A 401 -0.93 3.31 11.57
N VAL A 402 -1.35 4.33 10.82
CA VAL A 402 -0.46 5.22 10.09
C VAL A 402 -0.55 6.60 10.73
N TYR A 403 0.59 7.09 11.22
CA TYR A 403 0.74 8.43 11.77
C TYR A 403 1.26 9.37 10.70
N LEU A 404 0.59 10.52 10.55
CA LEU A 404 1.07 11.65 9.78
C LEU A 404 1.54 12.70 10.77
N PHE A 405 2.80 13.09 10.67
CA PHE A 405 3.42 14.10 11.50
C PHE A 405 3.30 15.45 10.82
N LEU A 406 2.84 16.47 11.53
CA LEU A 406 2.63 17.81 10.98
C LEU A 406 3.30 18.89 11.82
N ASP A 407 3.86 19.89 11.15
CA ASP A 407 4.45 21.07 11.81
C ASP A 407 3.40 22.07 12.32
N ASP A 408 3.85 23.19 12.88
CA ASP A 408 2.98 24.28 13.37
C ASP A 408 2.05 24.86 12.30
N ASN A 409 2.40 24.74 11.02
CA ASN A 409 1.60 25.21 9.89
C ASN A 409 0.64 24.12 9.35
N ALA A 410 0.50 23.02 10.09
CA ALA A 410 -0.29 21.85 9.73
C ALA A 410 0.13 21.23 8.38
N VAL A 411 1.41 21.38 7.99
CA VAL A 411 2.02 20.72 6.83
C VAL A 411 2.45 19.32 7.23
N VAL A 412 2.12 18.30 6.43
CA VAL A 412 2.61 16.94 6.65
C VAL A 412 4.10 16.85 6.34
N ILE A 413 4.92 16.66 7.37
CA ILE A 413 6.38 16.57 7.27
C ILE A 413 6.89 15.14 7.17
N GLY A 414 6.07 14.16 7.51
CA GLY A 414 6.40 12.75 7.38
C GLY A 414 5.24 11.83 7.71
N MET A 415 5.39 10.57 7.32
CA MET A 415 4.41 9.51 7.59
C MET A 415 5.11 8.27 8.13
N GLN A 416 4.51 7.61 9.10
CA GLN A 416 5.03 6.41 9.71
C GLN A 416 3.93 5.37 9.95
N LYS A 417 4.17 4.14 9.50
CA LYS A 417 3.37 2.98 9.93
C LYS A 417 3.86 2.46 11.28
N GLN A 418 2.93 2.25 12.20
CA GLN A 418 3.14 1.52 13.46
C GLN A 418 2.26 0.29 13.44
N LYS A 419 2.87 -0.90 13.55
CA LYS A 419 2.11 -2.14 13.55
C LYS A 419 1.94 -2.67 14.97
N SER A 420 0.86 -3.40 15.20
CA SER A 420 0.68 -4.13 16.45
C SER A 420 1.62 -5.34 16.51
N ILE A 421 2.01 -5.72 17.72
CA ILE A 421 2.79 -6.95 17.95
C ILE A 421 2.02 -8.15 17.42
N TRP A 422 0.72 -8.22 17.73
CA TRP A 422 -0.18 -9.27 17.27
C TRP A 422 -0.10 -9.47 15.75
N TYR A 423 -0.23 -8.39 14.99
CA TYR A 423 -0.20 -8.46 13.53
C TYR A 423 1.15 -8.93 13.00
N VAL A 424 2.25 -8.37 13.50
CA VAL A 424 3.60 -8.71 13.02
C VAL A 424 3.91 -10.18 13.29
N CYS A 425 3.54 -10.69 14.47
CA CYS A 425 3.73 -12.09 14.84
C CYS A 425 2.85 -13.03 13.99
N LEU A 426 1.56 -12.75 13.83
CA LEU A 426 0.68 -13.59 13.00
C LEU A 426 1.07 -13.56 11.52
N ARG A 427 1.46 -12.40 10.98
CA ARG A 427 1.97 -12.30 9.61
C ARG A 427 3.21 -13.18 9.42
N ALA A 428 4.12 -13.20 10.39
CA ALA A 428 5.30 -14.06 10.33
C ALA A 428 4.93 -15.55 10.34
N ILE A 429 4.00 -15.97 11.21
CA ILE A 429 3.49 -17.35 11.25
C ILE A 429 2.86 -17.72 9.91
N ARG A 430 2.00 -16.87 9.36
CA ARG A 430 1.38 -17.05 8.03
C ARG A 430 2.41 -17.25 6.93
N GLU A 431 3.43 -16.39 6.85
CA GLU A 431 4.45 -16.50 5.81
C GLU A 431 5.31 -17.76 5.94
N LYS A 432 5.58 -18.22 7.17
CA LYS A 432 6.23 -19.53 7.39
C LYS A 432 5.31 -20.69 7.02
N ALA A 433 4.02 -20.64 7.35
CA ALA A 433 3.05 -21.64 6.92
C ALA A 433 2.91 -21.71 5.37
N LYS A 434 2.93 -20.57 4.68
CA LYS A 434 2.97 -20.52 3.20
C LYS A 434 4.25 -21.15 2.66
N THR A 435 5.39 -20.86 3.29
CA THR A 435 6.69 -21.43 2.91
C THR A 435 6.67 -22.94 3.07
N PHE A 436 6.15 -23.45 4.19
CA PHE A 436 5.96 -24.87 4.44
C PHE A 436 5.15 -25.55 3.32
N CYS A 437 3.96 -25.03 3.02
CA CYS A 437 3.11 -25.59 1.96
C CYS A 437 3.79 -25.52 0.58
N ARG A 438 4.53 -24.45 0.27
CA ARG A 438 5.28 -24.32 -0.99
C ARG A 438 6.41 -25.34 -1.09
N THR A 439 7.14 -25.59 0.00
CA THR A 439 8.21 -26.60 0.04
C THR A 439 7.67 -28.00 -0.27
N LEU A 440 6.45 -28.31 0.19
CA LEU A 440 5.78 -29.59 -0.11
C LEU A 440 5.32 -29.71 -1.58
N ILE A 441 5.04 -28.60 -2.27
CA ILE A 441 4.60 -28.59 -3.68
C ILE A 441 5.79 -28.50 -4.65
N SER A 442 6.87 -27.84 -4.26
CA SER A 442 8.00 -27.56 -5.16
C SER A 442 8.67 -28.85 -5.63
N LYS A 443 8.75 -29.03 -6.95
CA LYS A 443 9.57 -30.07 -7.58
C LYS A 443 11.04 -29.67 -7.71
N ASN A 444 11.34 -28.38 -7.55
CA ASN A 444 12.68 -27.82 -7.65
C ASN A 444 13.28 -27.76 -6.26
N PHE A 445 13.93 -28.86 -5.86
CA PHE A 445 14.86 -28.86 -4.73
C PHE A 445 16.10 -28.06 -5.17
N GLY A 446 16.73 -27.33 -4.25
CA GLY A 446 17.89 -26.48 -4.58
C GLY A 446 18.93 -27.24 -5.42
N LYS A 447 19.76 -26.51 -6.19
CA LYS A 447 20.72 -27.05 -7.18
C LYS A 447 21.62 -28.21 -6.69
N ASP A 448 21.71 -28.43 -5.38
CA ASP A 448 22.56 -29.43 -4.73
C ASP A 448 21.81 -30.63 -4.12
N ARG A 449 20.48 -30.77 -4.29
CA ARG A 449 19.72 -31.91 -3.75
C ARG A 449 19.16 -32.83 -4.83
N THR A 450 19.47 -34.11 -4.70
CA THR A 450 19.04 -35.19 -5.60
C THR A 450 17.69 -35.80 -5.24
N ALA A 451 17.16 -35.55 -4.03
CA ALA A 451 15.89 -36.11 -3.56
C ALA A 451 14.95 -35.04 -2.98
N PRO A 452 13.62 -35.22 -3.11
CA PRO A 452 12.63 -34.41 -2.44
C PRO A 452 12.78 -34.42 -0.92
N LEU A 453 12.50 -33.28 -0.28
CA LEU A 453 12.32 -33.24 1.18
C LEU A 453 11.12 -34.08 1.57
N SER A 454 11.28 -34.96 2.56
CA SER A 454 10.15 -35.59 3.20
C SER A 454 9.29 -34.54 3.93
N PRO A 455 7.98 -34.77 4.10
CA PRO A 455 7.11 -33.84 4.82
C PRO A 455 7.59 -33.49 6.24
N ALA A 456 8.19 -34.44 6.95
CA ALA A 456 8.76 -34.22 8.28
C ALA A 456 9.99 -33.30 8.24
N GLU A 457 10.93 -33.54 7.31
CA GLU A 457 12.10 -32.66 7.15
C GLU A 457 11.70 -31.25 6.71
N ALA A 458 10.66 -31.13 5.88
CA ALA A 458 10.10 -29.83 5.50
C ALA A 458 9.50 -29.08 6.70
N LEU A 459 8.87 -29.81 7.63
CA LEU A 459 8.35 -29.27 8.88
C LEU A 459 9.50 -28.78 9.78
N ASP A 460 10.52 -29.61 10.01
CA ASP A 460 11.67 -29.24 10.84
C ASP A 460 12.40 -27.99 10.31
N LEU A 461 12.59 -27.92 8.98
CA LEU A 461 13.21 -26.78 8.33
C LEU A 461 12.41 -25.48 8.55
N VAL A 462 11.08 -25.53 8.46
CA VAL A 462 10.26 -24.35 8.69
C VAL A 462 10.20 -23.97 10.17
N MET A 463 10.25 -24.94 11.11
CA MET A 463 10.33 -24.66 12.55
C MET A 463 11.61 -23.90 12.90
N GLU A 464 12.75 -24.29 12.33
CA GLU A 464 14.01 -23.58 12.51
C GLU A 464 13.93 -22.16 11.94
N SER A 465 13.33 -22.00 10.75
CA SER A 465 13.11 -20.69 10.12
C SER A 465 12.18 -19.80 10.96
N LEU A 466 11.15 -20.37 11.58
CA LEU A 466 10.24 -19.68 12.48
C LEU A 466 10.98 -19.18 13.73
N HIS A 467 11.79 -20.03 14.37
CA HIS A 467 12.59 -19.64 15.54
C HIS A 467 13.53 -18.47 15.24
N LYS A 468 14.30 -18.55 14.14
CA LYS A 468 15.17 -17.45 13.67
C LYS A 468 14.39 -16.16 13.46
N ARG A 469 13.18 -16.28 12.90
CA ARG A 469 12.30 -15.14 12.64
C ARG A 469 11.81 -14.49 13.93
N PHE A 470 11.45 -15.25 14.96
CA PHE A 470 11.02 -14.70 16.24
C PHE A 470 12.16 -14.06 17.05
N ILE A 471 13.39 -14.57 16.94
CA ILE A 471 14.58 -13.85 17.46
C ILE A 471 14.68 -12.45 16.83
N ALA A 472 14.50 -12.35 15.50
CA ALA A 472 14.54 -11.08 14.81
C ALA A 472 13.38 -10.15 15.21
N ILE A 473 12.15 -10.68 15.30
CA ILE A 473 10.96 -9.92 15.74
C ILE A 473 11.16 -9.36 17.15
N LYS A 474 11.67 -10.16 18.09
CA LYS A 474 11.94 -9.72 19.46
C LYS A 474 12.84 -8.48 19.48
N GLN A 475 13.97 -8.56 18.79
CA GLN A 475 14.94 -7.45 18.73
C GLN A 475 14.35 -6.21 18.04
N PHE A 476 13.55 -6.45 17.00
CA PHE A 476 12.99 -5.40 16.17
C PHE A 476 11.84 -4.63 16.85
N LEU A 477 10.87 -5.35 17.41
CA LEU A 477 9.75 -4.76 18.14
C LEU A 477 10.09 -4.37 19.58
N GLN A 478 11.28 -4.78 20.06
CA GLN A 478 11.72 -4.58 21.44
C GLN A 478 10.68 -5.13 22.43
N ILE A 479 10.24 -6.37 22.20
CA ILE A 479 9.30 -7.07 23.08
C ILE A 479 10.05 -8.01 24.03
N SER A 480 9.36 -8.41 25.10
CA SER A 480 9.93 -9.34 26.08
C SER A 480 10.22 -10.72 25.46
N LEU A 481 11.09 -11.49 26.12
CA LEU A 481 11.40 -12.85 25.66
C LEU A 481 10.14 -13.74 25.74
N GLU A 482 9.35 -13.54 26.78
CA GLU A 482 8.13 -14.27 27.09
C GLU A 482 7.09 -14.08 25.98
N VAL A 483 6.83 -12.83 25.56
CA VAL A 483 5.89 -12.53 24.47
C VAL A 483 6.37 -13.17 23.16
N SER A 484 7.66 -13.03 22.85
CA SER A 484 8.23 -13.63 21.64
C SER A 484 8.14 -15.15 21.64
N GLN A 485 8.44 -15.80 22.77
CA GLN A 485 8.39 -17.26 22.92
C GLN A 485 6.96 -17.79 22.87
N ALA A 486 5.99 -17.03 23.42
CA ALA A 486 4.59 -17.40 23.39
C ALA A 486 4.05 -17.44 21.95
N TYR A 487 4.32 -16.39 21.13
CA TYR A 487 3.94 -16.42 19.71
C TYR A 487 4.74 -17.44 18.89
N GLU A 488 6.03 -17.65 19.19
CA GLU A 488 6.82 -18.71 18.53
C GLU A 488 6.20 -20.08 18.78
N THR A 489 5.80 -20.35 20.03
CA THR A 489 5.15 -21.61 20.45
C THR A 489 3.83 -21.81 19.72
N LEU A 490 2.97 -20.78 19.67
CA LEU A 490 1.73 -20.83 18.88
C LEU A 490 2.00 -21.11 17.40
N GLY A 491 3.03 -20.48 16.83
CA GLY A 491 3.42 -20.71 15.44
C GLY A 491 3.87 -22.16 15.17
N LYS A 492 4.62 -22.76 16.10
CA LYS A 492 5.02 -24.18 16.02
C LYS A 492 3.79 -25.09 16.10
N GLN A 493 2.92 -24.87 17.08
CA GLN A 493 1.69 -25.64 17.24
C GLN A 493 0.77 -25.52 16.01
N PHE A 494 0.72 -24.35 15.38
CA PHE A 494 -0.04 -24.16 14.13
C PHE A 494 0.55 -24.94 12.95
N LEU A 495 1.88 -24.94 12.79
CA LEU A 495 2.55 -25.71 11.74
C LEU A 495 2.34 -27.23 11.94
N GLU A 496 2.41 -27.71 13.19
CA GLU A 496 2.08 -29.09 13.56
C GLU A 496 0.61 -29.43 13.28
N TYR A 497 -0.31 -28.51 13.62
CA TYR A 497 -1.73 -28.64 13.30
C TYR A 497 -1.95 -28.77 11.79
N LEU A 498 -1.34 -27.91 10.97
CA LEU A 498 -1.41 -28.01 9.52
C LEU A 498 -0.87 -29.35 9.01
N TYR A 499 0.27 -29.80 9.54
CA TYR A 499 0.85 -31.09 9.20
C TYR A 499 -0.10 -32.25 9.54
N GLN A 500 -0.49 -32.38 10.80
CA GLN A 500 -1.20 -33.56 11.30
C GLN A 500 -2.67 -33.59 10.87
N LYS A 501 -3.37 -32.44 10.90
CA LYS A 501 -4.82 -32.36 10.70
C LYS A 501 -5.18 -31.92 9.28
N GLU A 502 -4.65 -30.79 8.81
CA GLU A 502 -5.09 -30.25 7.52
C GLU A 502 -4.47 -31.01 6.34
N LEU A 503 -3.21 -31.44 6.43
CA LEU A 503 -2.51 -32.06 5.32
C LEU A 503 -2.61 -33.59 5.35
N PHE A 504 -2.08 -34.24 6.40
CA PHE A 504 -1.84 -35.68 6.35
C PHE A 504 -2.92 -36.53 7.05
N ASN A 505 -3.69 -35.99 8.01
CA ASN A 505 -4.80 -36.71 8.68
C ASN A 505 -4.45 -38.15 9.13
N GLY A 506 -3.17 -38.44 9.43
CA GLY A 506 -2.68 -39.78 9.75
C GLY A 506 -2.55 -40.77 8.58
N ASN A 507 -2.82 -40.40 7.33
CA ASN A 507 -2.76 -41.27 6.15
C ASN A 507 -1.78 -40.73 5.08
N PHE A 508 -0.67 -41.44 4.87
CA PHE A 508 0.45 -41.00 4.01
C PHE A 508 0.34 -41.43 2.54
N ALA A 509 -0.62 -42.26 2.17
CA ALA A 509 -0.72 -42.85 0.85
C ALA A 509 -1.94 -42.29 0.11
N GLU A 510 -1.75 -41.45 -0.92
CA GLU A 510 -2.55 -41.43 -2.16
C GLU A 510 -2.30 -40.18 -3.05
N ILE A 511 -2.62 -40.34 -4.34
CA ILE A 511 -2.56 -39.35 -5.44
C ILE A 511 -3.33 -38.03 -5.13
N ASN A 512 -4.29 -38.05 -4.19
CA ASN A 512 -5.07 -36.88 -3.76
C ASN A 512 -4.31 -35.90 -2.86
N GLN A 513 -3.09 -36.24 -2.42
CA GLN A 513 -2.32 -35.45 -1.47
C GLN A 513 -1.82 -34.11 -2.04
N VAL A 514 -1.42 -34.06 -3.31
CA VAL A 514 -0.90 -32.83 -3.94
C VAL A 514 -1.98 -31.77 -4.07
N GLU A 515 -3.20 -32.15 -4.46
CA GLU A 515 -4.30 -31.19 -4.58
C GLU A 515 -4.76 -30.69 -3.21
N LYS A 516 -4.74 -31.57 -2.19
CA LYS A 516 -4.99 -31.16 -0.81
C LYS A 516 -3.94 -30.16 -0.31
N ILE A 517 -2.64 -30.40 -0.56
CA ILE A 517 -1.59 -29.44 -0.21
C ILE A 517 -1.80 -28.10 -0.93
N ARG A 518 -2.17 -28.12 -2.21
CA ARG A 518 -2.49 -26.88 -2.96
C ARG A 518 -3.69 -26.16 -2.37
N GLN A 519 -4.74 -26.88 -1.97
CA GLN A 519 -5.90 -26.29 -1.32
C GLN A 519 -5.51 -25.62 0.00
N VAL A 520 -4.81 -26.32 0.89
CA VAL A 520 -4.33 -25.75 2.16
C VAL A 520 -3.38 -24.57 1.91
N ALA A 521 -2.50 -24.65 0.89
CA ALA A 521 -1.64 -23.54 0.51
C ALA A 521 -2.45 -22.29 0.06
N ARG A 522 -3.54 -22.50 -0.69
CA ARG A 522 -4.48 -21.43 -1.06
C ARG A 522 -5.18 -20.88 0.18
N ASP A 523 -5.64 -21.73 1.10
CA ASP A 523 -6.37 -21.32 2.29
C ASP A 523 -5.48 -20.52 3.26
N VAL A 524 -4.26 -20.97 3.52
CA VAL A 524 -3.27 -20.20 4.30
C VAL A 524 -2.88 -18.90 3.60
N SER A 525 -2.87 -18.86 2.26
CA SER A 525 -2.52 -17.65 1.52
C SER A 525 -3.66 -16.63 1.45
N ASN A 526 -4.90 -17.06 1.26
CA ASN A 526 -6.03 -16.20 0.91
C ASN A 526 -7.09 -16.10 2.03
N PHE A 527 -7.06 -17.02 2.99
CA PHE A 527 -8.07 -17.19 4.04
C PHE A 527 -7.42 -17.46 5.40
N PHE A 528 -6.19 -16.95 5.62
CA PHE A 528 -5.43 -17.19 6.85
C PHE A 528 -6.23 -16.93 8.14
N PRO A 529 -7.00 -15.84 8.29
CA PRO A 529 -7.75 -15.59 9.53
C PRO A 529 -8.76 -16.70 9.84
N ILE A 530 -9.35 -17.32 8.81
CA ILE A 530 -10.31 -18.41 8.94
C ILE A 530 -9.58 -19.69 9.40
N VAL A 531 -8.47 -20.02 8.76
CA VAL A 531 -7.64 -21.19 9.12
C VAL A 531 -7.06 -21.05 10.53
N TRP A 532 -6.60 -19.84 10.87
CA TRP A 532 -6.06 -19.51 12.19
C TRP A 532 -7.14 -19.62 13.28
N LYS A 533 -8.32 -19.07 13.05
CA LYS A 533 -9.46 -19.17 13.98
C LYS A 533 -9.89 -20.62 14.20
N LYS A 534 -9.90 -21.44 13.15
CA LYS A 534 -10.17 -22.88 13.26
C LYS A 534 -9.15 -23.57 14.18
N PHE A 535 -7.85 -23.31 13.97
CA PHE A 535 -6.78 -23.82 14.83
C PHE A 535 -6.97 -23.43 16.30
N LEU A 536 -7.23 -22.14 16.60
CA LEU A 536 -7.43 -21.68 17.97
C LEU A 536 -8.65 -22.36 18.62
N ASN A 537 -9.76 -22.47 17.89
CA ASN A 537 -10.98 -23.11 18.40
C ASN A 537 -10.79 -24.60 18.69
N GLU A 538 -10.11 -25.34 17.82
CA GLU A 538 -9.92 -26.79 17.98
C GLU A 538 -8.88 -27.14 19.05
N THR A 539 -7.92 -26.26 19.31
CA THR A 539 -6.86 -26.48 20.30
C THR A 539 -7.14 -25.85 21.67
N GLY A 540 -8.12 -24.94 21.75
CA GLY A 540 -8.39 -24.16 22.96
C GLY A 540 -7.30 -23.12 23.29
N LEU A 541 -6.40 -22.84 22.34
CA LEU A 541 -5.34 -21.85 22.48
C LEU A 541 -5.85 -20.43 22.25
N SER A 542 -5.08 -19.44 22.72
CA SER A 542 -5.37 -18.01 22.52
C SER A 542 -4.15 -17.30 21.92
N ASP A 543 -4.40 -16.41 20.97
CA ASP A 543 -3.41 -15.49 20.41
C ASP A 543 -3.45 -14.09 21.05
N TYR A 544 -4.25 -13.91 22.11
CA TYR A 544 -4.23 -12.72 22.95
C TYR A 544 -3.09 -12.83 23.97
N ILE A 545 -1.94 -12.25 23.63
CA ILE A 545 -0.73 -12.27 24.46
C ILE A 545 -0.44 -10.85 24.94
N VAL A 546 -0.58 -10.62 26.25
CA VAL A 546 -0.33 -9.31 26.86
C VAL A 546 1.17 -9.01 26.86
N SER A 547 1.56 -7.92 26.21
CA SER A 547 2.90 -7.35 26.34
C SER A 547 2.92 -6.43 27.55
N ASN A 548 3.59 -6.86 28.62
CA ASN A 548 3.89 -6.02 29.78
C ASN A 548 4.95 -4.97 29.45
#